data_AF-A0A9X3FUT4-F1
#
_entry.id   AF-A0A9X3FUT4-F1
#
_cell.length_a   1.000
_cell.length_b   1.000
_cell.length_c   1.000
_cell.angle_alpha   90.00
_cell.angle_beta   90.00
_cell.angle_gamma   90.00
#
_symmetry.space_group_name_H-M   'P 1'
#
loop_
_entity.id
_entity.type
_entity.pdbx_description
1 polymer ?
#
loop_
_entity_poly.entity_id
_entity_poly.type
_entity_poly.pdbx_seq_one_letter_code
_entity_poly.pdbx_strand_id
1 'polypeptide(L)'
;MTDAGAPATAPVLDWLEVRGFRAFGTEPRKLDLDAPLTVVHGANSQGKSSLAEAMEFLLTGRSSRRDLLGGAKAEYHESLRNAHLPSEDQGVWVAAGLRGSDGSVHEVRRELVCDFGSGTECESRLLVDGAEAQDLSAFGLATVPDSPVGAPVLLQHTLRHGLSTEPKQRVAYFKALLSLIDLDQLRERVTQARRRLENHPATPARRIITGLSAAPFRAVAIRLATSEAAQYDPIEVVREALLEAGAQALGARSTDLSTLATDLKAALERQHEALFPLTAFSAGPAPADPAPVDLQAYSGALAQADDPTSVADVEREVKLLGALVPLVRGFALDPSEKGKWTNFAAVLNSGAHDDELPSNASLTAVRGNQKKIAKDHRAH
;
A
#
# COMPACT_ATOMS: atom_id res chain seq x y z
N MET A 1 7.44 6.21 34.51
CA MET A 1 7.85 7.15 33.46
C MET A 1 9.00 6.54 32.71
N THR A 2 8.67 5.70 31.73
CA THR A 2 9.61 5.16 30.76
C THR A 2 9.68 6.14 29.60
N ASP A 3 10.89 6.52 29.25
CA ASP A 3 11.26 7.42 28.17
C ASP A 3 10.54 6.99 26.88
N ALA A 4 9.63 7.84 26.38
CA ALA A 4 9.01 7.65 25.08
C ALA A 4 10.09 8.00 24.05
N GLY A 5 10.84 6.97 23.63
CA GLY A 5 11.92 7.08 22.67
C GLY A 5 11.49 7.92 21.47
N ALA A 6 12.36 8.86 21.07
CA ALA A 6 12.18 9.65 19.86
C ALA A 6 11.78 8.74 18.69
N PRO A 7 10.87 9.17 17.80
CA PRO A 7 10.46 8.36 16.66
C PRO A 7 11.71 7.97 15.88
N ALA A 8 11.94 6.67 15.72
CA ALA A 8 13.04 6.17 14.91
C ALA A 8 12.91 6.81 13.52
N THR A 9 13.90 7.62 13.15
CA THR A 9 13.97 8.22 11.81
C THR A 9 13.91 7.10 10.79
N ALA A 10 12.96 7.18 9.86
CA ALA A 10 12.84 6.21 8.78
C ALA A 10 14.18 6.10 8.03
N PRO A 11 14.60 4.87 7.63
CA PRO A 11 15.86 4.68 6.95
C PRO A 11 15.87 5.49 5.65
N VAL A 12 17.00 6.15 5.38
CA VAL A 12 17.20 6.91 4.14
C VAL A 12 18.00 6.06 3.17
N LEU A 13 17.60 6.09 1.90
CA LEU A 13 18.29 5.39 0.82
C LEU A 13 19.38 6.31 0.27
N ASP A 14 20.65 5.91 0.37
CA ASP A 14 21.78 6.71 -0.10
C ASP A 14 22.11 6.42 -1.56
N TRP A 15 22.04 5.16 -1.96
CA TRP A 15 22.34 4.73 -3.32
C TRP A 15 21.69 3.37 -3.61
N LEU A 16 21.55 3.05 -4.89
CA LEU A 16 21.14 1.75 -5.39
C LEU A 16 22.11 1.30 -6.48
N GLU A 17 22.59 0.07 -6.40
CA GLU A 17 23.46 -0.55 -7.37
C GLU A 17 22.84 -1.85 -7.88
N VAL A 18 22.82 -2.01 -9.20
CA VAL A 18 22.16 -3.15 -9.86
C VAL A 18 23.13 -3.80 -10.82
N ARG A 19 23.23 -5.13 -10.77
CA ARG A 19 23.98 -5.93 -11.73
C ARG A 19 23.15 -7.13 -12.18
N GLY A 20 23.10 -7.34 -13.49
CA GLY A 20 22.56 -8.58 -14.04
C GLY A 20 21.05 -8.77 -13.90
N PHE A 21 20.34 -7.80 -13.36
CA PHE A 21 18.90 -7.87 -13.11
C PHE A 21 18.13 -7.21 -14.26
N ARG A 22 17.31 -7.98 -14.96
CA ARG A 22 16.43 -7.56 -16.05
C ARG A 22 17.15 -6.73 -17.10
N ALA A 23 16.92 -5.42 -17.17
CA ALA A 23 17.54 -4.54 -18.15
C ALA A 23 19.01 -4.19 -17.83
N PHE A 24 19.50 -4.51 -16.62
CA PHE A 24 20.87 -4.23 -16.19
C PHE A 24 21.80 -5.38 -16.57
N GLY A 25 22.84 -5.07 -17.34
CA GLY A 25 23.78 -6.06 -17.88
C GLY A 25 24.87 -6.51 -16.89
N THR A 26 26.01 -6.92 -17.45
CA THR A 26 27.16 -7.48 -16.72
C THR A 26 27.91 -6.47 -15.85
N GLU A 27 27.95 -5.21 -16.27
CA GLU A 27 28.56 -4.12 -15.50
C GLU A 27 27.60 -3.62 -14.42
N PRO A 28 28.02 -3.57 -13.14
CA PRO A 28 27.25 -2.91 -12.09
C PRO A 28 26.96 -1.45 -12.46
N ARG A 29 25.72 -1.01 -12.22
CA ARG A 29 25.31 0.37 -12.39
C ARG A 29 24.80 0.90 -11.05
N LYS A 30 25.49 1.91 -10.53
CA LYS A 30 25.15 2.60 -9.30
C LYS A 30 24.45 3.93 -9.59
N LEU A 31 23.41 4.22 -8.82
CA LEU A 31 22.65 5.45 -8.83
C LEU A 31 22.66 6.01 -7.41
N ASP A 32 23.02 7.29 -7.26
CA ASP A 32 22.93 8.00 -5.99
C ASP A 32 21.49 8.49 -5.78
N LEU A 33 20.99 8.30 -4.56
CA LEU A 33 19.58 8.50 -4.18
C LEU A 33 19.44 9.27 -2.84
N ASP A 34 20.53 9.88 -2.36
CA ASP A 34 20.65 10.58 -1.08
C ASP A 34 19.92 11.93 -1.02
N ALA A 35 19.37 12.39 -2.16
CA ALA A 35 18.53 13.58 -2.24
C ALA A 35 17.10 13.33 -1.74
N PRO A 36 16.42 14.32 -1.13
CA PRO A 36 15.03 14.19 -0.67
C PRO A 36 14.03 13.80 -1.76
N LEU A 37 14.32 14.15 -3.03
CA LEU A 37 13.57 13.74 -4.20
C LEU A 37 14.53 13.46 -5.35
N THR A 38 14.50 12.23 -5.86
CA THR A 38 15.26 11.83 -7.04
C THR A 38 14.30 11.46 -8.18
N VAL A 39 14.52 12.03 -9.37
CA VAL A 39 13.71 11.77 -10.56
C VAL A 39 14.56 11.02 -11.59
N VAL A 40 14.18 9.78 -11.90
CA VAL A 40 14.82 8.98 -12.96
C VAL A 40 14.03 9.10 -14.25
N HIS A 41 14.63 9.69 -15.28
CA HIS A 41 14.00 9.90 -16.58
C HIS A 41 14.74 9.18 -17.72
N GLY A 42 14.02 8.93 -18.81
CA GLY A 42 14.56 8.24 -19.99
C GLY A 42 13.46 7.79 -20.93
N ALA A 43 13.82 7.47 -22.18
CA ALA A 43 12.87 6.97 -23.17
C ALA A 43 12.21 5.64 -22.73
N ASN A 44 11.14 5.24 -23.42
CA ASN A 44 10.52 3.93 -23.21
C ASN A 44 11.55 2.81 -23.43
N SER A 45 11.40 1.73 -22.65
CA SER A 45 12.28 0.56 -22.67
C SER A 45 13.74 0.78 -22.24
N GLN A 46 14.06 1.91 -21.59
CA GLN A 46 15.38 2.21 -21.03
C GLN A 46 15.56 1.74 -19.57
N GLY A 47 14.86 0.69 -19.15
CA GLY A 47 15.07 0.07 -17.82
C GLY A 47 14.48 0.82 -16.60
N LYS A 48 13.73 1.91 -16.78
CA LYS A 48 13.08 2.64 -15.65
C LYS A 48 12.23 1.73 -14.76
N SER A 49 11.36 0.91 -15.37
CA SER A 49 10.53 -0.04 -14.62
C SER A 49 11.37 -1.17 -14.01
N SER A 50 12.44 -1.59 -14.70
CA SER A 50 13.39 -2.58 -14.17
C SER A 50 14.11 -2.08 -12.93
N LEU A 51 14.42 -0.78 -12.85
CA LEU A 51 15.01 -0.15 -11.65
C LEU A 51 14.04 -0.19 -10.46
N ALA A 52 12.77 0.16 -10.69
CA ALA A 52 11.75 0.09 -9.64
C ALA A 52 11.51 -1.35 -9.15
N GLU A 53 11.54 -2.32 -10.06
CA GLU A 53 11.46 -3.74 -9.71
C GLU A 53 12.73 -4.27 -9.04
N ALA A 54 13.91 -3.72 -9.34
CA ALA A 54 15.13 -4.05 -8.62
C ALA A 54 15.02 -3.64 -7.15
N MET A 55 14.42 -2.47 -6.86
CA MET A 55 14.11 -2.03 -5.51
C MET A 55 13.10 -2.96 -4.81
N GLU A 56 12.00 -3.30 -5.48
CA GLU A 56 11.04 -4.28 -4.93
C GLU A 56 11.72 -5.62 -4.62
N PHE A 57 12.52 -6.12 -5.56
CA PHE A 57 13.26 -7.37 -5.40
C PHE A 57 14.21 -7.26 -4.22
N LEU A 58 15.02 -6.21 -4.11
CA LEU A 58 15.93 -5.98 -2.98
C LEU A 58 15.21 -6.12 -1.63
N LEU A 59 14.05 -5.47 -1.48
CA LEU A 59 13.32 -5.42 -0.22
C LEU A 59 12.58 -6.73 0.07
N THR A 60 11.98 -7.37 -0.93
CA THR A 60 11.03 -8.47 -0.73
C THR A 60 11.51 -9.84 -1.20
N GLY A 61 12.46 -9.89 -2.13
CA GLY A 61 12.84 -11.10 -2.87
C GLY A 61 11.77 -11.60 -3.82
N ARG A 62 10.73 -10.81 -4.11
CA ARG A 62 9.56 -11.18 -4.93
C ARG A 62 9.39 -10.20 -6.09
N SER A 63 8.47 -10.51 -7.01
CA SER A 63 8.05 -9.63 -8.09
C SER A 63 6.53 -9.51 -8.10
N SER A 64 5.98 -8.37 -7.66
CA SER A 64 4.52 -8.17 -7.69
C SER A 64 3.98 -8.11 -9.11
N ARG A 65 4.84 -7.83 -10.11
CA ARG A 65 4.46 -7.88 -11.52
C ARG A 65 3.87 -9.24 -11.88
N ARG A 66 4.52 -10.33 -11.44
CA ARG A 66 4.09 -11.71 -11.71
C ARG A 66 2.79 -12.08 -10.99
N ASP A 67 2.55 -11.50 -9.81
CA ASP A 67 1.37 -11.79 -9.00
C ASP A 67 0.14 -10.93 -9.36
N LEU A 68 0.35 -9.68 -9.81
CA LEU A 68 -0.71 -8.68 -9.98
C LEU A 68 -1.15 -8.45 -11.43
N LEU A 69 -0.31 -8.75 -12.43
CA LEU A 69 -0.67 -8.63 -13.84
C LEU A 69 -1.25 -9.95 -14.36
N GLY A 70 -2.44 -9.88 -14.96
CA GLY A 70 -3.25 -11.02 -15.40
C GLY A 70 -2.73 -11.75 -16.65
N GLY A 71 -1.49 -12.24 -16.61
CA GLY A 71 -0.90 -13.17 -17.58
C GLY A 71 -0.66 -14.55 -16.97
N ALA A 72 -0.26 -15.51 -17.79
CA ALA A 72 0.13 -16.82 -17.25
C ALA A 72 1.45 -16.69 -16.47
N LYS A 73 1.54 -17.26 -15.25
CA LYS A 73 2.79 -17.27 -14.46
C LYS A 73 3.99 -17.82 -15.23
N ALA A 74 3.75 -18.65 -16.24
CA ALA A 74 4.75 -19.20 -17.14
C ALA A 74 5.44 -18.14 -18.03
N GLU A 75 4.79 -17.00 -18.31
CA GLU A 75 5.39 -15.90 -19.09
C GLU A 75 6.59 -15.24 -18.37
N TYR A 76 6.73 -15.50 -17.07
CA TYR A 76 7.80 -14.95 -16.23
C TYR A 76 8.97 -15.91 -16.06
N HIS A 77 9.01 -17.03 -16.77
CA HIS A 77 10.15 -17.96 -16.75
C HIS A 77 11.46 -17.22 -17.07
N GLU A 78 12.47 -17.37 -16.20
CA GLU A 78 13.80 -16.74 -16.35
C GLU A 78 13.74 -15.22 -16.63
N SER A 79 12.80 -14.52 -15.99
CA SER A 79 12.50 -13.11 -16.29
C SER A 79 13.17 -12.08 -15.39
N LEU A 80 13.93 -12.52 -14.37
CA LEU A 80 14.68 -11.64 -13.46
C LEU A 80 16.14 -11.49 -13.90
N ARG A 81 16.78 -12.55 -14.37
CA ARG A 81 18.12 -12.53 -14.92
C ARG A 81 18.14 -11.78 -16.25
N ASN A 82 19.17 -10.95 -16.45
CA ASN A 82 19.42 -10.33 -17.76
C ASN A 82 19.82 -11.42 -18.77
N ALA A 83 19.10 -11.50 -19.90
CA ALA A 83 19.30 -12.51 -20.93
C ALA A 83 20.68 -12.46 -21.62
N HIS A 84 21.43 -11.36 -21.46
CA HIS A 84 22.77 -11.19 -22.03
C HIS A 84 23.89 -11.50 -21.04
N LEU A 85 23.59 -11.90 -19.80
CA LEU A 85 24.60 -12.44 -18.90
C LEU A 85 25.07 -13.81 -19.39
N PRO A 86 26.39 -14.05 -19.49
CA PRO A 86 26.94 -15.37 -19.79
C PRO A 86 26.38 -16.43 -18.83
N SER A 87 26.05 -17.62 -19.31
CA SER A 87 25.38 -18.69 -18.53
C SER A 87 26.11 -19.06 -17.23
N GLU A 88 27.43 -18.93 -17.21
CA GLU A 88 28.33 -19.18 -16.10
C GLU A 88 28.35 -18.03 -15.07
N ASP A 89 27.95 -16.83 -15.46
CA ASP A 89 27.91 -15.66 -14.60
C ASP A 89 26.61 -15.65 -13.79
N GLN A 90 26.68 -16.14 -12.56
CA GLN A 90 25.53 -16.17 -11.63
C GLN A 90 25.38 -14.89 -10.80
N GLY A 91 26.17 -13.84 -11.08
CA GLY A 91 26.19 -12.64 -10.24
C GLY A 91 25.04 -11.68 -10.56
N VAL A 92 23.80 -12.12 -10.38
CA VAL A 92 22.61 -11.27 -10.43
C VAL A 92 22.28 -10.78 -9.03
N TRP A 93 22.35 -9.47 -8.82
CA TRP A 93 22.12 -8.88 -7.52
C TRP A 93 21.68 -7.42 -7.60
N VAL A 94 21.05 -6.98 -6.52
CA VAL A 94 20.70 -5.60 -6.25
C VAL A 94 21.27 -5.25 -4.88
N ALA A 95 21.90 -4.09 -4.73
CA ALA A 95 22.44 -3.60 -3.47
C ALA A 95 22.02 -2.15 -3.25
N ALA A 96 21.89 -1.74 -1.99
CA ALA A 96 21.61 -0.37 -1.61
C ALA A 96 22.36 0.02 -0.35
N GLY A 97 22.68 1.30 -0.23
CA GLY A 97 23.11 1.90 1.03
C GLY A 97 21.89 2.38 1.80
N LEU A 98 21.62 1.78 2.96
CA LEU A 98 20.59 2.24 3.88
C LEU A 98 21.24 2.95 5.07
N ARG A 99 20.89 4.23 5.23
CA ARG A 99 21.30 5.01 6.40
C ARG A 99 20.34 4.73 7.55
N GLY A 100 20.86 4.12 8.61
CA GLY A 100 20.15 3.83 9.84
C GLY A 100 19.88 5.09 10.68
N SER A 101 19.13 4.92 11.77
CA SER A 101 18.82 6.00 12.72
C SER A 101 20.05 6.48 13.51
N ASP A 102 21.10 5.67 13.56
CA ASP A 102 22.41 6.01 14.12
C ASP A 102 23.29 6.83 13.16
N GLY A 103 22.82 7.06 11.93
CA GLY A 103 23.56 7.74 10.86
C GLY A 103 24.56 6.85 10.11
N SER A 104 24.72 5.59 10.53
CA SER A 104 25.59 4.62 9.85
C SER A 104 24.93 4.18 8.53
N VAL A 105 25.74 4.04 7.48
CA VAL A 105 25.27 3.49 6.21
C VAL A 105 25.62 2.02 6.15
N HIS A 106 24.59 1.18 6.04
CA HIS A 106 24.72 -0.26 5.91
C HIS A 106 24.48 -0.68 4.46
N GLU A 107 25.30 -1.59 3.96
CA GLU A 107 25.05 -2.21 2.67
C GLU A 107 23.99 -3.29 2.84
N VAL A 108 22.86 -3.13 2.16
CA VAL A 108 21.85 -4.16 2.02
C VAL A 108 21.92 -4.70 0.60
N ARG A 109 22.11 -6.00 0.46
CA ARG A 109 22.30 -6.66 -0.83
C ARG A 109 21.42 -7.89 -0.93
N ARG A 110 20.71 -8.03 -2.04
CA ARG A 110 19.98 -9.25 -2.36
C ARG A 110 20.49 -9.86 -3.64
N GLU A 111 20.78 -11.15 -3.58
CA GLU A 111 21.29 -11.92 -4.70
C GLU A 111 20.25 -12.95 -5.15
N LEU A 112 20.08 -13.08 -6.47
CA LEU A 112 19.23 -14.10 -7.05
C LEU A 112 19.97 -15.45 -7.00
N VAL A 113 19.35 -16.43 -6.35
CA VAL A 113 19.87 -17.80 -6.26
C VAL A 113 19.28 -18.66 -7.37
N CYS A 114 17.98 -18.52 -7.62
CA CYS A 114 17.27 -19.22 -8.67
C CYS A 114 16.20 -18.29 -9.26
N ASP A 115 16.12 -18.21 -10.58
CA ASP A 115 15.06 -17.45 -11.25
C ASP A 115 13.73 -18.23 -11.23
N PHE A 116 12.66 -17.59 -11.70
CA PHE A 116 11.37 -18.23 -11.88
C PHE A 116 11.47 -19.39 -12.87
N GLY A 117 11.04 -20.57 -12.42
CA GLY A 117 10.91 -21.75 -13.27
C GLY A 117 9.47 -22.03 -13.68
N SER A 118 9.27 -23.19 -14.30
CA SER A 118 7.94 -23.68 -14.72
C SER A 118 7.10 -24.06 -13.50
N GLY A 119 6.40 -23.07 -12.93
CA GLY A 119 5.55 -23.25 -11.76
C GLY A 119 6.25 -23.10 -10.41
N THR A 120 7.53 -22.73 -10.40
CA THR A 120 8.30 -22.43 -9.17
C THR A 120 8.47 -20.93 -8.97
N GLU A 121 8.60 -20.50 -7.72
CA GLU A 121 8.96 -19.14 -7.35
C GLU A 121 10.48 -18.94 -7.49
N CYS A 122 10.92 -17.68 -7.62
CA CYS A 122 12.35 -17.37 -7.56
C CYS A 122 12.88 -17.51 -6.13
N GLU A 123 14.16 -17.84 -6.00
CA GLU A 123 14.86 -17.91 -4.72
C GLU A 123 15.92 -16.82 -4.65
N SER A 124 16.07 -16.20 -3.48
CA SER A 124 17.05 -15.13 -3.26
C SER A 124 17.63 -15.20 -1.85
N ARG A 125 18.82 -14.65 -1.68
CA ARG A 125 19.47 -14.48 -0.38
C ARG A 125 19.69 -13.02 -0.08
N LEU A 126 19.39 -12.60 1.14
CA LEU A 126 19.57 -11.24 1.63
C LEU A 126 20.83 -11.17 2.50
N LEU A 127 21.65 -10.15 2.28
CA LEU A 127 22.86 -9.86 3.01
C LEU A 127 22.80 -8.43 3.55
N VAL A 128 23.25 -8.23 4.78
CA VAL A 128 23.47 -6.93 5.41
C VAL A 128 24.93 -6.87 5.83
N ASP A 129 25.69 -5.93 5.27
CA ASP A 129 27.14 -5.80 5.45
C ASP A 129 27.89 -7.13 5.21
N GLY A 130 27.43 -7.90 4.22
CA GLY A 130 27.98 -9.20 3.85
C GLY A 130 27.54 -10.39 4.72
N ALA A 131 26.80 -10.17 5.81
CA ALA A 131 26.23 -11.23 6.63
C ALA A 131 24.80 -11.58 6.18
N GLU A 132 24.46 -12.87 6.14
CA GLU A 132 23.11 -13.30 5.74
C GLU A 132 22.04 -12.84 6.76
N ALA A 133 20.94 -12.27 6.25
CA ALA A 133 19.85 -11.74 7.06
C ALA A 133 18.50 -12.33 6.60
N GLN A 134 17.56 -12.49 7.53
CA GLN A 134 16.22 -12.99 7.21
C GLN A 134 15.30 -11.89 6.64
N ASP A 135 15.39 -10.68 7.19
CA ASP A 135 14.57 -9.54 6.80
C ASP A 135 15.31 -8.20 7.07
N LEU A 136 14.63 -7.09 6.80
CA LEU A 136 15.12 -5.73 7.04
C LEU A 136 14.38 -5.05 8.22
N SER A 137 13.84 -5.84 9.14
CA SER A 137 13.12 -5.33 10.32
C SER A 137 14.01 -4.45 11.20
N ALA A 138 15.32 -4.74 11.27
CA ALA A 138 16.31 -3.93 11.97
C ALA A 138 16.40 -2.48 11.44
N PHE A 139 16.03 -2.25 10.19
CA PHE A 139 15.97 -0.93 9.56
C PHE A 139 14.56 -0.33 9.58
N GLY A 140 13.58 -0.97 10.23
CA GLY A 140 12.18 -0.53 10.19
C GLY A 140 11.46 -0.84 8.87
N LEU A 141 12.08 -1.63 7.99
CA LEU A 141 11.51 -2.06 6.71
C LEU A 141 10.95 -3.48 6.84
N ALA A 142 10.00 -3.67 7.76
CA ALA A 142 9.28 -4.93 7.87
C ALA A 142 8.45 -5.15 6.61
N THR A 143 8.77 -6.18 5.85
CA THR A 143 7.92 -6.62 4.74
C THR A 143 6.71 -7.35 5.31
N VAL A 144 5.52 -7.06 4.79
CA VAL A 144 4.31 -7.80 5.18
C VAL A 144 4.18 -8.98 4.22
N PRO A 145 4.36 -10.23 4.69
CA PRO A 145 4.15 -11.40 3.85
C PRO A 145 2.73 -11.36 3.26
N ASP A 146 2.61 -11.67 1.98
CA ASP A 146 1.33 -11.79 1.26
C ASP A 146 0.51 -10.49 1.11
N SER A 147 1.12 -9.34 1.36
CA SER A 147 0.57 -8.04 0.94
C SER A 147 0.82 -7.82 -0.56
N PRO A 148 -0.18 -7.35 -1.34
CA PRO A 148 0.02 -6.92 -2.73
C PRO A 148 0.97 -5.72 -2.84
N VAL A 149 1.25 -5.04 -1.72
CA VAL A 149 2.30 -4.02 -1.57
C VAL A 149 3.20 -4.47 -0.43
N GLY A 150 4.10 -5.40 -0.72
CA GLY A 150 4.99 -6.04 0.28
C GLY A 150 6.19 -5.18 0.70
N ALA A 151 6.40 -4.05 0.01
CA ALA A 151 7.44 -3.06 0.26
C ALA A 151 6.93 -1.66 -0.07
N PRO A 152 7.58 -0.58 0.42
CA PRO A 152 7.27 0.81 0.08
C PRO A 152 7.65 1.17 -1.37
N VAL A 153 7.23 0.34 -2.34
CA VAL A 153 7.48 0.49 -3.77
C VAL A 153 6.14 0.49 -4.49
N LEU A 154 5.77 1.63 -5.04
CA LEU A 154 4.56 1.77 -5.85
C LEU A 154 4.90 1.59 -7.33
N LEU A 155 4.65 0.39 -7.86
CA LEU A 155 4.86 0.10 -9.28
C LEU A 155 3.67 0.57 -10.13
N GLN A 156 3.93 0.85 -11.40
CA GLN A 156 2.92 1.33 -12.35
C GLN A 156 1.69 0.41 -12.44
N HIS A 157 1.88 -0.91 -12.39
CA HIS A 157 0.78 -1.88 -12.44
C HIS A 157 0.02 -1.99 -11.12
N THR A 158 0.67 -1.72 -9.99
CA THR A 158 0.10 -1.82 -8.65
C THR A 158 -1.05 -0.83 -8.45
N LEU A 159 -0.90 0.42 -8.93
CA LEU A 159 -1.97 1.42 -8.91
C LEU A 159 -3.17 1.03 -9.78
N ARG A 160 -2.91 0.53 -11.00
CA ARG A 160 -3.98 0.08 -11.91
C ARG A 160 -4.73 -1.11 -11.33
N HIS A 161 -4.03 -2.05 -10.70
CA HIS A 161 -4.63 -3.23 -10.07
C HIS A 161 -5.64 -2.85 -8.98
N GLY A 162 -5.28 -1.94 -8.07
CA GLY A 162 -6.19 -1.46 -7.03
C GLY A 162 -7.47 -0.83 -7.59
N LEU A 163 -7.39 -0.10 -8.70
CA LEU A 163 -8.56 0.54 -9.34
C LEU A 163 -9.43 -0.43 -10.16
N SER A 164 -8.84 -1.50 -10.69
CA SER A 164 -9.49 -2.41 -11.65
C SER A 164 -10.04 -3.69 -11.01
N THR A 165 -9.65 -4.01 -9.77
CA THR A 165 -10.13 -5.19 -9.04
C THR A 165 -11.54 -5.04 -8.50
N GLU A 166 -12.17 -6.18 -8.21
CA GLU A 166 -13.50 -6.25 -7.61
C GLU A 166 -13.55 -5.53 -6.25
N PRO A 167 -14.71 -4.99 -5.81
CA PRO A 167 -14.81 -4.20 -4.59
C PRO A 167 -14.21 -4.86 -3.34
N LYS A 168 -14.41 -6.18 -3.17
CA LYS A 168 -13.88 -6.93 -2.02
C LYS A 168 -12.35 -7.02 -2.04
N GLN A 169 -11.78 -7.31 -3.20
CA GLN A 169 -10.33 -7.39 -3.40
C GLN A 169 -9.70 -6.01 -3.25
N ARG A 170 -10.35 -4.96 -3.76
CA ARG A 170 -9.93 -3.56 -3.60
C ARG A 170 -9.86 -3.13 -2.15
N VAL A 171 -10.87 -3.46 -1.34
CA VAL A 171 -10.86 -3.16 0.10
C VAL A 171 -9.70 -3.89 0.80
N ALA A 172 -9.46 -5.16 0.48
CA ALA A 172 -8.33 -5.90 1.02
C ALA A 172 -6.98 -5.28 0.61
N TYR A 173 -6.84 -4.89 -0.66
CA TYR A 173 -5.65 -4.21 -1.19
C TYR A 173 -5.34 -2.91 -0.44
N PHE A 174 -6.32 -2.01 -0.28
CA PHE A 174 -6.11 -0.74 0.42
C PHE A 174 -5.88 -0.93 1.92
N LYS A 175 -6.50 -1.93 2.54
CA LYS A 175 -6.20 -2.27 3.92
C LYS A 175 -4.75 -2.72 4.10
N ALA A 176 -4.22 -3.49 3.16
CA ALA A 176 -2.83 -3.90 3.19
C ALA A 176 -1.88 -2.72 2.95
N LEU A 177 -2.19 -1.84 1.98
CA LEU A 177 -1.44 -0.61 1.70
C LEU A 177 -1.36 0.33 2.92
N LEU A 178 -2.47 0.49 3.64
CA LEU A 178 -2.58 1.35 4.81
C LEU A 178 -2.20 0.65 6.12
N SER A 179 -1.66 -0.57 6.05
CA SER A 179 -1.29 -1.40 7.21
C SER A 179 -2.43 -1.62 8.23
N LEU A 180 -3.69 -1.63 7.78
CA LEU A 180 -4.89 -1.79 8.62
C LEU A 180 -5.26 -3.27 8.88
N ILE A 181 -4.34 -4.19 8.67
CA ILE A 181 -4.57 -5.63 8.80
C ILE A 181 -4.78 -6.02 10.27
N ASP A 182 -4.12 -5.32 11.18
CA ASP A 182 -4.26 -5.43 12.62
C ASP A 182 -5.70 -5.14 13.10
N LEU A 183 -6.38 -4.16 12.50
CA LEU A 183 -7.77 -3.82 12.81
C LEU A 183 -8.74 -4.96 12.45
N ASP A 184 -8.47 -5.70 11.37
CA ASP A 184 -9.25 -6.88 11.01
C ASP A 184 -9.02 -8.02 12.01
N GLN A 185 -7.77 -8.24 12.43
CA GLN A 185 -7.47 -9.23 13.48
C GLN A 185 -8.15 -8.87 14.80
N LEU A 186 -8.15 -7.59 15.17
CA LEU A 186 -8.86 -7.09 16.35
C LEU A 186 -10.36 -7.38 16.26
N ARG A 187 -10.99 -7.03 15.13
CA ARG A 187 -12.42 -7.28 14.90
C ARG A 187 -12.78 -8.76 15.02
N GLU A 188 -11.94 -9.64 14.49
CA GLU A 188 -12.13 -11.09 14.60
C GLU A 188 -12.01 -11.55 16.06
N ARG A 189 -10.99 -11.10 16.80
CA ARG A 189 -10.82 -11.41 18.23
C ARG A 189 -12.03 -10.96 19.07
N VAL A 190 -12.55 -9.76 18.82
CA VAL A 190 -13.76 -9.25 19.48
C VAL A 190 -14.97 -10.13 19.17
N THR A 191 -15.15 -10.53 17.91
CA THR A 191 -16.23 -11.42 17.48
C THR A 191 -16.15 -12.78 18.17
N GLN A 192 -14.94 -13.34 18.29
CA GLN A 192 -14.71 -14.60 19.00
C GLN A 192 -14.95 -14.46 20.50
N ALA A 193 -14.51 -13.37 21.13
CA ALA A 193 -14.76 -13.09 22.55
C ALA A 193 -16.27 -13.00 22.84
N ARG A 194 -17.02 -12.30 21.98
CA ARG A 194 -18.48 -12.23 22.07
C ARG A 194 -19.13 -13.62 21.98
N ARG A 195 -18.73 -14.45 21.01
CA ARG A 195 -19.23 -15.83 20.88
C ARG A 195 -18.92 -16.68 22.12
N ARG A 196 -17.74 -16.52 22.72
CA ARG A 196 -17.38 -17.21 23.98
C ARG A 196 -18.24 -16.78 25.16
N LEU A 197 -18.65 -15.51 25.21
CA LEU A 197 -19.53 -14.98 26.25
C LEU A 197 -20.98 -15.44 26.08
N GLU A 198 -21.46 -15.49 24.83
CA GLU A 198 -22.80 -15.98 24.47
C GLU A 198 -22.92 -17.50 24.71
N ASN A 199 -21.87 -18.27 24.39
CA ASN A 199 -21.86 -19.72 24.55
C ASN A 199 -21.38 -20.22 25.93
N HIS A 200 -21.04 -19.31 26.85
CA HIS A 200 -20.63 -19.71 28.20
C HIS A 200 -21.85 -20.30 28.95
N PRO A 201 -21.77 -21.54 29.45
CA PRO A 201 -22.88 -22.14 30.17
C PRO A 201 -23.25 -21.25 31.35
N ALA A 202 -24.53 -20.92 31.47
CA ALA A 202 -25.01 -20.07 32.55
C ALA A 202 -24.63 -20.69 33.90
N THR A 203 -23.74 -20.03 34.63
CA THR A 203 -23.41 -20.39 36.00
C THR A 203 -24.68 -20.41 36.85
N PRO A 204 -24.74 -21.19 37.94
CA PRO A 204 -25.88 -21.19 38.86
C PRO A 204 -26.28 -19.76 39.29
N ALA A 205 -25.30 -18.90 39.57
CA ALA A 205 -25.49 -17.48 39.88
C ALA A 205 -26.15 -16.70 38.71
N ARG A 206 -25.71 -16.90 37.46
CA ARG A 206 -26.31 -16.23 36.28
C ARG A 206 -27.74 -16.71 36.03
N ARG A 207 -28.09 -17.97 36.34
CA ARG A 207 -29.47 -18.48 36.27
C ARG A 207 -30.37 -17.85 37.33
N ILE A 208 -29.87 -17.71 38.56
CA ILE A 208 -30.57 -17.04 39.66
C ILE A 208 -30.81 -15.57 39.31
N ILE A 209 -29.78 -14.85 38.85
CA ILE A 209 -29.89 -13.42 38.47
C ILE A 209 -30.82 -13.22 37.27
N THR A 210 -30.76 -14.08 36.25
CA THR A 210 -31.70 -14.03 35.11
C THR A 210 -33.14 -14.33 35.55
N GLY A 211 -33.32 -15.26 36.48
CA GLY A 211 -34.63 -15.55 37.08
C GLY A 211 -35.18 -14.41 37.93
N LEU A 212 -34.31 -13.69 38.64
CA LEU A 212 -34.66 -12.51 39.43
C LEU A 212 -34.99 -11.28 38.57
N SER A 213 -34.35 -11.13 37.41
CA SER A 213 -34.60 -10.03 36.47
C SER A 213 -35.80 -10.28 35.54
N ALA A 214 -36.20 -11.54 35.33
CA ALA A 214 -37.38 -11.91 34.56
C ALA A 214 -38.71 -11.89 35.35
N ALA A 215 -38.66 -11.90 36.69
CA ALA A 215 -39.83 -11.78 37.53
C ALA A 215 -40.06 -10.30 37.90
N PRO A 216 -41.30 -9.76 37.83
CA PRO A 216 -41.58 -8.49 38.46
C PRO A 216 -41.28 -8.66 39.94
N PHE A 217 -40.38 -7.84 40.50
CA PHE A 217 -39.89 -7.92 41.89
C PHE A 217 -40.99 -8.22 42.93
N ARG A 218 -42.20 -7.72 42.65
CA ARG A 218 -43.45 -7.99 43.39
C ARG A 218 -43.80 -9.48 43.52
N ALA A 219 -43.63 -10.30 42.50
CA ALA A 219 -43.96 -11.74 42.52
C ALA A 219 -42.99 -12.58 43.35
N VAL A 220 -41.70 -12.19 43.38
CA VAL A 220 -40.68 -12.81 44.23
C VAL A 220 -40.89 -12.42 45.69
N ALA A 221 -41.16 -11.14 45.95
CA ALA A 221 -41.51 -10.64 47.28
C ALA A 221 -42.80 -11.28 47.83
N ILE A 222 -43.82 -11.46 47.00
CA ILE A 222 -45.06 -12.17 47.37
C ILE A 222 -44.76 -13.64 47.70
N ARG A 223 -43.99 -14.36 46.87
CA ARG A 223 -43.64 -15.78 47.14
C ARG A 223 -42.86 -15.97 48.45
N LEU A 224 -41.95 -15.05 48.76
CA LEU A 224 -41.21 -15.05 50.03
C LEU A 224 -42.14 -14.75 51.23
N ALA A 225 -43.05 -13.78 51.09
CA ALA A 225 -44.01 -13.42 52.12
C ALA A 225 -45.10 -14.50 52.36
N THR A 226 -45.43 -15.30 51.33
CA THR A 226 -46.45 -16.35 51.42
C THR A 226 -45.90 -17.74 51.79
N SER A 227 -44.58 -17.90 51.90
CA SER A 227 -44.04 -19.17 52.39
C SER A 227 -44.30 -19.24 53.90
N GLU A 228 -45.08 -20.23 54.36
CA GLU A 228 -45.45 -20.44 55.77
C GLU A 228 -44.26 -20.81 56.70
N ALA A 229 -43.03 -20.51 56.29
CA ALA A 229 -41.79 -20.82 56.99
C ALA A 229 -40.96 -19.58 57.37
N ALA A 230 -41.51 -18.37 57.33
CA ALA A 230 -40.74 -17.16 57.60
C ALA A 230 -40.57 -16.88 59.11
N GLN A 231 -39.54 -17.49 59.71
CA GLN A 231 -38.97 -17.09 60.99
C GLN A 231 -38.05 -15.84 60.84
N TYR A 232 -37.91 -15.30 59.62
CA TYR A 232 -36.97 -14.24 59.24
C TYR A 232 -37.58 -13.25 58.23
N ASP A 233 -37.10 -12.00 58.25
CA ASP A 233 -37.49 -10.94 57.32
C ASP A 233 -37.03 -11.27 55.88
N PRO A 234 -37.96 -11.37 54.90
CA PRO A 234 -37.64 -11.60 53.49
C PRO A 234 -36.59 -10.67 52.88
N ILE A 235 -36.55 -9.40 53.31
CA ILE A 235 -35.58 -8.41 52.80
C ILE A 235 -34.17 -8.78 53.24
N GLU A 236 -34.03 -9.20 54.50
CA GLU A 236 -32.76 -9.64 55.08
C GLU A 236 -32.26 -10.91 54.38
N VAL A 237 -33.15 -11.86 54.10
CA VAL A 237 -32.81 -13.10 53.38
C VAL A 237 -32.29 -12.80 51.98
N VAL A 238 -32.94 -11.89 51.24
CA VAL A 238 -32.49 -11.49 49.90
C VAL A 238 -31.16 -10.73 49.96
N ARG A 239 -30.99 -9.84 50.95
CA ARG A 239 -29.73 -9.12 51.15
C ARG A 239 -28.57 -10.07 51.39
N GLU A 240 -28.72 -11.02 52.30
CA GLU A 240 -27.67 -11.99 52.61
C GLU A 240 -27.34 -12.88 51.40
N ALA A 241 -28.35 -13.32 50.64
CA ALA A 241 -28.14 -14.09 49.41
C ALA A 241 -27.36 -13.31 48.34
N LEU A 242 -27.62 -12.00 48.19
CA LEU A 242 -26.88 -11.14 47.27
C LEU A 242 -25.43 -10.92 47.74
N LEU A 243 -25.21 -10.69 49.04
CA LEU A 243 -23.87 -10.55 49.61
C LEU A 243 -23.05 -11.84 49.47
N GLU A 244 -23.66 -13.00 49.66
CA GLU A 244 -23.00 -14.30 49.50
C GLU A 244 -22.66 -14.60 48.03
N ALA A 245 -23.59 -14.36 47.10
CA ALA A 245 -23.33 -14.50 45.68
C ALA A 245 -22.24 -13.54 45.20
N GLY A 246 -22.25 -12.31 45.71
CA GLY A 246 -21.19 -11.32 45.51
C GLY A 246 -19.83 -11.79 46.00
N ALA A 247 -19.78 -12.37 47.21
CA ALA A 247 -18.56 -12.91 47.80
C ALA A 247 -17.95 -14.05 46.97
N GLN A 248 -18.78 -14.92 46.39
CA GLN A 248 -18.32 -15.97 45.48
C GLN A 248 -17.74 -15.40 44.18
N ALA A 249 -18.32 -14.32 43.65
CA ALA A 249 -17.86 -13.67 42.42
C ALA A 249 -16.56 -12.86 42.62
N LEU A 250 -16.40 -12.22 43.77
CA LEU A 250 -15.27 -11.34 44.09
C LEU A 250 -14.15 -12.03 44.87
N GLY A 251 -14.41 -13.19 45.47
CA GLY A 251 -13.51 -13.89 46.39
C GLY A 251 -13.46 -13.30 47.81
N ALA A 252 -14.21 -12.23 48.09
CA ALA A 252 -14.31 -11.57 49.38
C ALA A 252 -15.71 -11.02 49.60
N ARG A 253 -16.21 -11.08 50.85
CA ARG A 253 -17.56 -10.61 51.21
C ARG A 253 -17.56 -9.10 51.43
N SER A 254 -18.39 -8.38 50.69
CA SER A 254 -18.66 -6.96 50.91
C SER A 254 -19.55 -6.75 52.14
N THR A 255 -19.45 -5.59 52.78
CA THR A 255 -20.15 -5.26 54.04
C THR A 255 -21.64 -4.96 53.85
N ASP A 256 -22.00 -4.35 52.72
CA ASP A 256 -23.37 -4.00 52.36
C ASP A 256 -23.57 -4.02 50.84
N LEU A 257 -24.83 -3.88 50.40
CA LEU A 257 -25.17 -3.93 48.97
C LEU A 257 -24.59 -2.78 48.14
N SER A 258 -24.34 -1.62 48.75
CA SER A 258 -23.76 -0.48 48.03
C SER A 258 -22.27 -0.69 47.76
N THR A 259 -21.58 -1.25 48.75
CA THR A 259 -20.17 -1.64 48.66
C THR A 259 -20.04 -2.78 47.68
N LEU A 260 -20.92 -3.79 47.75
CA LEU A 260 -20.98 -4.87 46.78
C LEU A 260 -21.17 -4.36 45.35
N ALA A 261 -22.09 -3.42 45.11
CA ALA A 261 -22.31 -2.85 43.78
C ALA A 261 -21.05 -2.12 43.26
N THR A 262 -20.34 -1.42 44.15
CA THR A 262 -19.09 -0.72 43.82
C THR A 262 -17.98 -1.71 43.50
N ASP A 263 -17.80 -2.74 44.31
CA ASP A 263 -16.77 -3.77 44.16
C ASP A 263 -16.98 -4.59 42.88
N LEU A 264 -18.24 -4.97 42.58
CA LEU A 264 -18.61 -5.65 41.35
C LEU A 264 -18.31 -4.79 40.12
N LYS A 265 -18.61 -3.48 40.19
CA LYS A 265 -18.30 -2.55 39.10
C LYS A 265 -16.78 -2.43 38.88
N ALA A 266 -16.00 -2.27 39.96
CA ALA A 266 -14.55 -2.20 39.89
C ALA A 266 -13.92 -3.52 39.41
N ALA A 267 -14.48 -4.68 39.79
CA ALA A 267 -14.05 -5.98 39.29
C ALA A 267 -14.35 -6.15 37.79
N LEU A 268 -15.54 -5.72 37.36
CA LEU A 268 -15.91 -5.70 35.95
C LEU A 268 -15.01 -4.79 35.13
N GLU A 269 -14.70 -3.59 35.62
CA GLU A 269 -13.77 -2.65 34.98
C GLU A 269 -12.35 -3.23 34.88
N ARG A 270 -11.83 -3.87 35.95
CA ARG A 270 -10.55 -4.58 35.91
C ARG A 270 -10.55 -5.72 34.89
N GLN A 271 -11.65 -6.48 34.81
CA GLN A 271 -11.77 -7.57 33.85
C GLN A 271 -11.86 -7.04 32.41
N HIS A 272 -12.58 -5.94 32.18
CA HIS A 272 -12.62 -5.26 30.90
C HIS A 272 -11.23 -4.77 30.50
N GLU A 273 -10.51 -4.10 31.39
CA GLU A 273 -9.16 -3.59 31.11
C GLU A 273 -8.14 -4.72 30.85
N ALA A 274 -8.25 -5.84 31.57
CA ALA A 274 -7.39 -7.01 31.35
C ALA A 274 -7.68 -7.73 30.02
N LEU A 275 -8.94 -7.74 29.57
CA LEU A 275 -9.34 -8.34 28.29
C LEU A 275 -9.05 -7.38 27.12
N PHE A 276 -9.25 -6.09 27.34
CA PHE A 276 -9.07 -5.04 26.36
C PHE A 276 -8.67 -3.74 27.07
N PRO A 277 -7.38 -3.36 27.05
CA PRO A 277 -6.89 -2.22 27.82
C PRO A 277 -7.31 -0.91 27.16
N LEU A 278 -8.53 -0.45 27.44
CA LEU A 278 -9.11 0.77 26.86
C LEU A 278 -8.26 1.99 27.21
N THR A 279 -7.61 1.96 28.37
CA THR A 279 -6.73 3.06 28.77
C THR A 279 -5.47 3.16 27.91
N ALA A 280 -5.02 2.06 27.31
CA ALA A 280 -3.90 2.05 26.35
C ALA A 280 -4.27 2.65 24.98
N PHE A 281 -5.57 2.76 24.67
CA PHE A 281 -6.08 3.41 23.45
C PHE A 281 -6.50 4.87 23.68
N SER A 282 -6.15 5.46 24.84
CA SER A 282 -6.33 6.89 25.04
C SER A 282 -5.45 7.63 24.04
N ALA A 283 -6.08 8.32 23.08
CA ALA A 283 -5.36 9.13 22.12
C ALA A 283 -4.59 10.20 22.89
N GLY A 284 -3.25 10.17 22.80
CA GLY A 284 -2.45 11.34 23.11
C GLY A 284 -2.92 12.53 22.25
N PRO A 285 -2.59 13.77 22.63
CA PRO A 285 -2.81 14.90 21.74
C PRO A 285 -2.20 14.56 20.38
N ALA A 286 -3.00 14.72 19.32
CA ALA A 286 -2.52 14.46 17.97
C ALA A 286 -1.18 15.20 17.78
N PRO A 287 -0.14 14.54 17.23
CA PRO A 287 1.05 15.28 16.82
C PRO A 287 0.57 16.45 15.95
N ALA A 288 1.10 17.65 16.21
CA ALA A 288 0.75 18.83 15.43
C ALA A 288 0.78 18.47 13.95
N ASP A 289 -0.27 18.82 13.21
CA ASP A 289 -0.36 18.54 11.79
C ASP A 289 1.01 18.88 11.15
N PRO A 290 1.62 17.96 10.39
CA PRO A 290 2.86 18.26 9.71
C PRO A 290 2.62 19.55 8.93
N ALA A 291 3.54 20.50 9.06
CA ALA A 291 3.42 21.80 8.41
C ALA A 291 3.05 21.56 6.94
N PRO A 292 2.00 22.23 6.41
CA PRO A 292 1.54 21.99 5.06
C PRO A 292 2.73 22.11 4.11
N VAL A 293 2.99 21.04 3.36
CA VAL A 293 4.05 21.02 2.36
C VAL A 293 3.78 22.16 1.39
N ASP A 294 4.76 23.03 1.19
CA ASP A 294 4.64 24.11 0.21
C ASP A 294 4.63 23.51 -1.20
N LEU A 295 3.43 23.41 -1.77
CA LEU A 295 3.20 22.88 -3.10
C LEU A 295 3.21 23.98 -4.17
N GLN A 296 3.51 25.24 -3.85
CA GLN A 296 3.45 26.31 -4.86
C GLN A 296 4.34 26.04 -6.08
N ALA A 297 5.55 25.53 -5.86
CA ALA A 297 6.46 25.17 -6.94
C ALA A 297 5.89 24.02 -7.81
N TYR A 298 5.26 23.02 -7.19
CA TYR A 298 4.62 21.91 -7.89
C TYR A 298 3.39 22.38 -8.67
N SER A 299 2.52 23.20 -8.06
CA SER A 299 1.36 23.80 -8.72
C SER A 299 1.76 24.70 -9.89
N GLY A 300 2.86 25.46 -9.76
CA GLY A 300 3.41 26.28 -10.85
C GLY A 300 3.94 25.44 -12.01
N ALA A 301 4.66 24.36 -11.71
CA ALA A 301 5.14 23.42 -12.73
C ALA A 301 3.99 22.68 -13.43
N LEU A 302 2.94 22.30 -12.68
CA LEU A 302 1.73 21.69 -13.27
C LEU A 302 1.00 22.68 -14.19
N ALA A 303 0.84 23.93 -13.76
CA ALA A 303 0.20 24.96 -14.57
C ALA A 303 0.97 25.28 -15.86
N GLN A 304 2.31 25.19 -15.84
CA GLN A 304 3.12 25.30 -17.06
C GLN A 304 3.04 24.08 -17.97
N ALA A 305 2.87 22.88 -17.40
CA ALA A 305 2.72 21.64 -18.17
C ALA A 305 1.32 21.50 -18.78
N ASP A 306 0.30 22.02 -18.09
CA ASP A 306 -1.11 22.02 -18.50
C ASP A 306 -1.45 23.20 -19.42
N ASP A 307 -0.52 24.14 -19.68
CA ASP A 307 -0.74 25.22 -20.64
C ASP A 307 -0.70 24.63 -22.06
N PRO A 308 -1.85 24.46 -22.74
CA PRO A 308 -1.88 23.85 -24.05
C PRO A 308 -1.23 24.82 -25.02
N THR A 309 -0.18 24.39 -25.72
CA THR A 309 0.46 25.19 -26.78
C THR A 309 -0.62 25.65 -27.75
N SER A 310 -0.96 26.95 -27.71
CA SER A 310 -2.07 27.45 -28.48
C SER A 310 -1.68 27.52 -29.96
N VAL A 311 -2.65 27.44 -30.87
CA VAL A 311 -2.42 27.65 -32.31
C VAL A 311 -1.75 29.02 -32.56
N ALA A 312 -2.02 30.01 -31.70
CA ALA A 312 -1.42 31.34 -31.76
C ALA A 312 0.05 31.40 -31.34
N ASP A 313 0.55 30.45 -30.54
CA ASP A 313 1.98 30.33 -30.21
C ASP A 313 2.74 29.67 -31.36
N VAL A 314 2.12 28.66 -31.99
CA VAL A 314 2.64 27.98 -33.18
C VAL A 314 2.69 28.93 -34.40
N GLU A 315 1.67 29.76 -34.59
CA GLU A 315 1.63 30.79 -35.64
C GLU A 315 2.67 31.89 -35.44
N ARG A 316 3.08 32.16 -34.19
CA ARG A 316 4.09 33.18 -33.86
C ARG A 316 5.51 32.70 -34.15
N GLU A 317 5.78 31.41 -33.92
CA GLU A 317 7.11 30.83 -34.10
C GLU A 317 7.34 30.24 -35.49
N VAL A 318 6.29 29.86 -36.23
CA VAL A 318 6.45 29.03 -37.43
C VAL A 318 5.80 29.62 -38.67
N LYS A 319 6.61 30.24 -39.54
CA LYS A 319 6.17 30.87 -40.80
C LYS A 319 5.93 29.90 -41.96
N LEU A 320 6.39 28.64 -41.88
CA LEU A 320 6.33 27.64 -42.94
C LEU A 320 6.00 26.25 -42.39
N LEU A 321 5.20 25.46 -43.11
CA LEU A 321 4.79 24.10 -42.71
C LEU A 321 6.01 23.19 -42.46
N GLY A 322 7.13 23.42 -43.16
CA GLY A 322 8.38 22.68 -42.96
C GLY A 322 8.96 22.79 -41.55
N ALA A 323 8.79 23.93 -40.89
CA ALA A 323 9.27 24.14 -39.53
C ALA A 323 8.35 23.54 -38.46
N LEU A 324 7.11 23.15 -38.83
CA LEU A 324 6.20 22.40 -37.95
C LEU A 324 6.54 20.91 -37.89
N VAL A 325 7.14 20.35 -38.95
CA VAL A 325 7.37 18.90 -39.07
C VAL A 325 8.17 18.31 -37.90
N PRO A 326 9.28 18.92 -37.42
CA PRO A 326 10.01 18.39 -36.26
C PRO A 326 9.18 18.38 -34.98
N LEU A 327 8.30 19.37 -34.78
CA LEU A 327 7.46 19.52 -33.59
C LEU A 327 6.33 18.49 -33.56
N VAL A 328 5.68 18.23 -34.70
CA VAL A 328 4.56 17.27 -34.78
C VAL A 328 5.01 15.81 -34.91
N ARG A 329 6.26 15.54 -35.35
CA ARG A 329 6.79 14.18 -35.52
C ARG A 329 6.82 13.35 -34.23
N GLY A 330 6.90 13.99 -33.07
CA GLY A 330 6.86 13.32 -31.76
C GLY A 330 5.49 12.72 -31.44
N PHE A 331 4.43 13.23 -32.07
CA PHE A 331 3.05 12.82 -31.86
C PHE A 331 2.55 11.80 -32.90
N ALA A 332 3.35 11.46 -33.90
CA ALA A 332 2.98 10.49 -34.93
C ALA A 332 2.70 9.11 -34.32
N LEU A 333 1.53 8.54 -34.63
CA LEU A 333 1.08 7.24 -34.08
C LEU A 333 1.85 6.07 -34.69
N ASP A 334 2.36 6.23 -35.91
CA ASP A 334 3.13 5.19 -36.60
C ASP A 334 4.30 5.74 -37.44
N PRO A 335 5.32 4.90 -37.77
CA PRO A 335 6.47 5.34 -38.57
C PRO A 335 6.12 5.78 -40.00
N SER A 336 5.06 5.24 -40.61
CA SER A 336 4.59 5.65 -41.95
C SER A 336 4.02 7.07 -41.94
N GLU A 337 3.45 7.49 -40.81
CA GLU A 337 2.93 8.84 -40.61
C GLU A 337 4.04 9.89 -40.65
N LYS A 338 5.21 9.59 -40.06
CA LYS A 338 6.39 10.48 -40.10
C LYS A 338 6.85 10.80 -41.53
N GLY A 339 6.75 9.81 -42.43
CA GLY A 339 7.02 9.99 -43.86
C GLY A 339 6.00 10.91 -44.54
N LYS A 340 4.72 10.82 -44.17
CA LYS A 340 3.64 11.66 -44.71
C LYS A 340 3.81 13.13 -44.33
N TRP A 341 4.20 13.44 -43.09
CA TRP A 341 4.49 14.81 -42.66
C TRP A 341 5.62 15.46 -43.45
N THR A 342 6.64 14.68 -43.81
CA THR A 342 7.76 15.13 -44.66
C THR A 342 7.29 15.44 -46.09
N ASN A 343 6.41 14.59 -46.63
CA ASN A 343 5.80 14.81 -47.94
C ASN A 343 4.90 16.07 -47.95
N PHE A 344 4.14 16.32 -46.88
CA PHE A 344 3.32 17.53 -46.78
C PHE A 344 4.14 18.81 -46.83
N ALA A 345 5.27 18.85 -46.13
CA ALA A 345 6.19 19.98 -46.20
C ALA A 345 6.76 20.18 -47.62
N ALA A 346 7.09 19.10 -48.33
CA ALA A 346 7.58 19.20 -49.70
C ALA A 346 6.49 19.69 -50.69
N VAL A 347 5.23 19.26 -50.50
CA VAL A 347 4.14 19.59 -51.43
C VAL A 347 3.45 20.91 -51.12
N LEU A 348 3.35 21.32 -49.85
CA LEU A 348 2.54 22.47 -49.43
C LEU A 348 3.35 23.72 -49.05
N ASN A 349 4.68 23.64 -48.94
CA ASN A 349 5.50 24.85 -48.75
C ASN A 349 5.65 25.60 -50.07
N SER A 350 5.39 26.90 -50.05
CA SER A 350 5.52 27.78 -51.23
C SER A 350 6.94 27.83 -51.80
N GLY A 351 7.96 27.80 -50.94
CA GLY A 351 9.37 27.83 -51.37
C GLY A 351 9.91 26.54 -51.97
N ALA A 352 9.10 25.48 -52.10
CA ALA A 352 9.52 24.19 -52.65
C ALA A 352 9.20 24.01 -54.15
N HIS A 353 8.44 24.93 -54.76
CA HIS A 353 7.94 24.77 -56.12
C HIS A 353 8.34 25.89 -57.09
N ASP A 354 9.29 26.79 -56.76
CA ASP A 354 9.76 27.88 -57.65
C ASP A 354 8.62 28.52 -58.49
N ASP A 355 7.52 28.88 -57.82
CA ASP A 355 6.28 29.47 -58.37
C ASP A 355 5.38 28.58 -59.26
N GLU A 356 5.66 27.28 -59.40
CA GLU A 356 4.74 26.31 -60.00
C GLU A 356 3.74 25.76 -58.96
N LEU A 357 2.48 25.60 -59.36
CA LEU A 357 1.46 25.02 -58.48
C LEU A 357 1.65 23.49 -58.38
N PRO A 358 1.56 22.89 -57.18
CA PRO A 358 1.62 21.45 -57.03
C PRO A 358 0.53 20.75 -57.84
N SER A 359 0.84 19.57 -58.39
CA SER A 359 -0.14 18.82 -59.19
C SER A 359 -1.40 18.46 -58.38
N ASN A 360 -2.56 18.46 -59.05
CA ASN A 360 -3.83 18.05 -58.44
C ASN A 360 -3.79 16.64 -57.84
N ALA A 361 -2.99 15.73 -58.43
CA ALA A 361 -2.79 14.39 -57.91
C ALA A 361 -2.06 14.43 -56.55
N SER A 362 -1.00 15.22 -56.45
CA SER A 362 -0.24 15.43 -55.21
C SER A 362 -1.12 16.07 -54.12
N LEU A 363 -1.89 17.09 -54.46
CA LEU A 363 -2.81 17.76 -53.52
C LEU A 363 -3.92 16.82 -53.02
N THR A 364 -4.46 15.98 -53.90
CA THR A 364 -5.47 14.98 -53.55
C THR A 364 -4.91 13.92 -52.61
N ALA A 365 -3.70 13.43 -52.87
CA ALA A 365 -3.01 12.49 -52.00
C ALA A 365 -2.70 13.07 -50.62
N VAL A 366 -2.21 14.32 -50.55
CA VAL A 366 -1.95 15.03 -49.29
C VAL A 366 -3.23 15.19 -48.48
N ARG A 367 -4.33 15.65 -49.11
CA ARG A 367 -5.63 15.80 -48.45
C ARG A 367 -6.18 14.47 -47.92
N GLY A 368 -6.02 13.38 -48.68
CA GLY A 368 -6.41 12.04 -48.26
C GLY A 368 -5.64 11.58 -47.02
N ASN A 369 -4.33 11.79 -47.01
CA ASN A 369 -3.47 11.46 -45.87
C ASN A 369 -3.79 12.30 -44.63
N GLN A 370 -4.03 13.60 -44.77
CA GLN A 370 -4.44 14.47 -43.64
C GLN A 370 -5.76 14.01 -43.00
N LYS A 371 -6.77 13.66 -43.82
CA LYS A 371 -8.04 13.14 -43.31
C LYS A 371 -7.87 11.82 -42.56
N LYS A 372 -7.00 10.94 -43.06
CA LYS A 372 -6.70 9.66 -42.41
C LYS A 372 -6.01 9.88 -41.07
N ILE A 373 -4.96 10.70 -41.03
CA ILE A 373 -4.23 11.04 -39.79
C ILE A 373 -5.19 11.65 -38.76
N ALA A 374 -6.01 12.62 -39.14
CA ALA A 374 -6.97 13.24 -38.23
C ALA A 374 -8.03 12.25 -37.71
N LYS A 375 -8.41 11.24 -38.49
CA LYS A 375 -9.33 10.18 -38.05
C LYS A 375 -8.64 9.24 -37.06
N ASP A 376 -7.42 8.81 -37.37
CA ASP A 376 -6.67 7.85 -36.58
C ASP A 376 -6.30 8.46 -35.21
N HIS A 377 -5.88 9.73 -35.18
CA HIS A 377 -5.62 10.48 -33.94
C HIS A 377 -6.84 10.82 -33.09
N ARG A 378 -8.06 10.76 -33.65
CA ARG A 378 -9.30 10.91 -32.85
C ARG A 378 -9.74 9.60 -32.19
N ALA A 379 -9.21 8.48 -32.65
CA ALA A 379 -9.54 7.15 -32.14
C ALA A 379 -8.58 6.69 -31.02
N HIS A 380 -7.46 7.40 -30.86
CA HIS A 380 -6.51 7.29 -29.76
C HIS A 380 -6.72 8.45 -28.79
#